data_AF-A0A533THK8-F1
#
_entry.id   AF-A0A533THK8-F1
#
_cell.length_a   1.000
_cell.length_b   1.000
_cell.length_c   1.000
_cell.angle_alpha   90.00
_cell.angle_beta   90.00
_cell.angle_gamma   90.00
#
_symmetry.space_group_name_H-M   'P 1'
#
loop_
_entity.id
_entity.type
_entity.pdbx_description
1 polymer ?
#
loop_
_entity_poly.entity_id
_entity_poly.type
_entity_poly.pdbx_seq_one_letter_code
_entity_poly.pdbx_strand_id
1 'polypeptide(L)'
;MQTIYTDGIANITLIDGIIRLDLVNITQVEQEKANIRPVAALALSVPALLRTHEQLSQAINKMVEDGILKKNDPANAVTDGATQPG
;
A
#
# COMPACT_ATOMS: atom_id res chain seq x y z
N MET A 1 6.64 23.76 6.59
CA MET A 1 6.32 22.34 6.83
C MET A 1 6.80 21.59 5.60
N GLN A 2 7.71 20.62 5.75
CA GLN A 2 8.22 19.85 4.61
C GLN A 2 7.33 18.61 4.45
N THR A 3 6.67 18.47 3.31
CA THR A 3 5.88 17.29 2.98
C THR A 3 6.79 16.21 2.41
N ILE A 4 6.66 14.99 2.91
CA ILE A 4 7.38 13.82 2.39
C ILE A 4 6.40 13.03 1.52
N TYR A 5 6.79 12.82 0.27
CA TYR A 5 6.07 11.94 -0.65
C TYR A 5 6.77 10.57 -0.68
N THR A 6 5.97 9.52 -0.57
CA THR A 6 6.40 8.12 -0.60
C THR A 6 5.43 7.32 -1.46
N ASP A 7 5.94 6.32 -2.19
CA ASP A 7 5.13 5.42 -3.02
C ASP A 7 5.21 3.95 -2.56
N GLY A 8 5.95 3.65 -1.49
CA GLY A 8 6.14 2.29 -1.00
C GLY A 8 6.44 2.19 0.49
N ILE A 9 6.13 1.03 1.05
CA ILE A 9 6.51 0.61 2.40
C ILE A 9 7.43 -0.60 2.24
N ALA A 10 8.70 -0.47 2.64
CA ALA A 10 9.67 -1.56 2.55
C ALA A 10 9.53 -2.57 3.69
N ASN A 11 9.04 -2.13 4.85
CA ASN A 11 8.95 -2.97 6.03
C ASN A 11 7.87 -2.45 7.00
N ILE A 12 7.23 -3.39 7.72
CA ILE A 12 6.27 -3.13 8.79
C ILE A 12 6.71 -3.93 10.01
N THR A 13 6.97 -3.25 11.12
CA THR A 13 7.39 -3.89 12.37
C THR A 13 6.51 -3.46 13.53
N LEU A 14 6.26 -4.38 14.46
CA LEU A 14 5.58 -4.13 15.74
C LEU A 14 6.61 -4.29 16.86
N ILE A 15 6.86 -3.23 17.61
CA ILE A 15 7.74 -3.23 18.78
C ILE A 15 7.05 -2.44 19.88
N ASP A 16 6.85 -3.05 21.05
CA ASP A 16 6.28 -2.42 22.25
C ASP A 16 4.97 -1.64 21.99
N GLY A 17 4.07 -2.19 21.17
CA GLY A 17 2.78 -1.57 20.85
C GLY A 17 2.85 -0.41 19.85
N ILE A 18 4.02 -0.16 19.27
CA ILE A 18 4.26 0.79 18.18
C ILE A 18 4.46 0.01 16.88
N ILE A 19 3.67 0.36 15.87
CA ILE A 19 3.84 -0.07 14.49
C ILE A 19 4.73 0.94 13.79
N ARG A 20 5.86 0.48 13.24
CA ARG A 20 6.76 1.27 12.42
C ARG A 20 6.65 0.83 10.96
N LEU A 21 6.43 1.79 10.08
CA LEU A 21 6.47 1.65 8.63
C LEU A 21 7.73 2.32 8.10
N ASP A 22 8.60 1.57 7.44
CA ASP A 22 9.76 2.13 6.74
C ASP A 22 9.34 2.54 5.33
N LEU A 23 9.29 3.86 5.09
CA LEU A 23 8.78 4.47 3.86
C LEU A 23 9.89 4.62 2.83
N VAL A 24 9.59 4.26 1.59
CA VAL A 24 10.54 4.26 0.48
C VAL A 24 9.97 4.91 -0.78
N ASN A 25 10.85 5.29 -1.69
CA ASN A 25 10.52 5.64 -3.06
C ASN A 25 11.07 4.57 -4.00
N ILE A 26 10.24 4.10 -4.94
CA ILE A 26 10.62 3.16 -5.99
C ILE A 26 10.90 3.97 -7.25
N THR A 27 12.17 4.36 -7.46
CA THR A 27 12.51 5.34 -8.49
C THR A 27 12.65 4.75 -9.89
N GLN A 28 13.02 3.48 -10.00
CA GLN A 28 13.24 2.78 -11.28
C GLN A 28 12.98 1.28 -11.10
N VAL A 29 12.33 0.67 -12.09
CA VAL A 29 12.18 -0.79 -12.22
C VAL A 29 12.77 -1.16 -13.58
N GLU A 30 14.06 -1.46 -13.63
CA GLU A 30 14.73 -1.94 -14.84
C GLU A 30 15.12 -3.41 -14.65
N GLN A 31 14.75 -4.26 -15.62
CA GLN A 31 15.18 -5.67 -15.71
C GLN A 31 15.18 -6.39 -14.35
N GLU A 32 14.02 -6.37 -13.67
CA GLU A 32 13.77 -7.09 -12.41
C GLU A 32 14.50 -6.52 -11.17
N LYS A 33 15.23 -5.40 -11.27
CA LYS A 33 15.81 -4.70 -10.11
C LYS A 33 15.09 -3.38 -9.85
N ALA A 34 14.36 -3.34 -8.74
CA ALA A 34 13.78 -2.11 -8.21
C ALA A 34 14.85 -1.32 -7.45
N ASN A 35 15.05 -0.05 -7.82
CA ASN A 35 15.87 0.88 -7.04
C ASN A 35 15.01 1.48 -5.92
N ILE A 36 15.17 0.95 -4.71
CA ILE A 36 14.43 1.34 -3.51
C ILE A 36 15.26 2.35 -2.71
N ARG A 37 14.70 3.54 -2.50
CA ARG A 37 15.35 4.59 -1.69
C ARG A 37 14.59 4.84 -0.40
N PRO A 38 15.19 4.67 0.79
CA PRO A 38 14.59 5.08 2.06
C PRO A 38 14.29 6.58 2.06
N VAL A 39 13.11 6.95 2.56
CA VAL A 39 12.67 8.35 2.61
C VAL A 39 12.38 8.78 4.04
N ALA A 40 11.66 7.96 4.81
CA ALA A 40 11.26 8.27 6.17
C ALA A 40 10.82 7.01 6.93
N ALA A 41 10.47 7.18 8.22
CA ALA A 41 9.77 6.17 8.99
C ALA A 41 8.50 6.80 9.60
N LEU A 42 7.39 6.07 9.54
CA LEU A 42 6.14 6.44 10.22
C LEU A 42 5.94 5.51 11.42
N ALA A 43 5.84 6.07 12.62
CA ALA A 43 5.54 5.33 13.84
C ALA A 43 4.13 5.66 14.32
N LEU A 44 3.32 4.63 14.52
CA LEU A 44 1.95 4.72 15.00
C LEU A 44 1.78 3.80 16.20
N SER A 45 1.02 4.22 17.21
CA SER A 45 0.51 3.24 18.18
C SER A 45 -0.49 2.30 17.49
N VAL A 46 -0.65 1.08 18.00
CA VAL A 46 -1.65 0.13 17.46
C VAL A 46 -3.06 0.77 17.35
N PRO A 47 -3.58 1.51 18.35
CA PRO A 47 -4.88 2.18 18.21
C PRO A 47 -4.90 3.26 17.12
N ALA A 48 -3.78 3.96 16.90
CA ALA A 48 -3.68 4.93 15.83
C ALA A 48 -3.73 4.25 14.45
N LEU A 49 -3.03 3.13 14.28
CA LEU A 49 -3.10 2.33 13.05
C LEU A 49 -4.53 1.89 12.75
N LEU A 50 -5.24 1.33 13.74
CA LEU A 50 -6.62 0.85 13.56
C LEU A 50 -7.57 1.97 13.14
N ARG A 51 -7.46 3.16 13.75
CA ARG A 51 -8.24 4.33 13.35
C ARG A 51 -7.90 4.80 11.94
N THR A 52 -6.62 4.85 11.59
CA THR A 52 -6.18 5.20 10.23
C THR A 52 -6.73 4.21 9.20
N HIS A 53 -6.66 2.91 9.49
CA HIS A 53 -7.20 1.86 8.62
C HIS A 53 -8.71 2.02 8.39
N GLU A 54 -9.47 2.31 9.45
CA GLU A 54 -10.92 2.54 9.36
C GLU A 54 -11.23 3.75 8.46
N GLN A 55 -10.55 4.88 8.69
CA GLN A 55 -10.76 6.09 7.88
C GLN A 55 -10.39 5.89 6.40
N LEU A 56 -9.29 5.18 6.12
CA LEU A 56 -8.91 4.83 4.75
C LEU A 56 -9.93 3.89 4.10
N SER A 57 -10.42 2.90 4.84
CA SER A 57 -11.43 1.96 4.34
C SER A 57 -12.74 2.66 3.98
N GLN A 58 -13.19 3.61 4.81
CA GLN A 58 -14.36 4.44 4.53
C GLN A 58 -14.17 5.30 3.28
N ALA A 59 -13.01 5.94 3.13
CA ALA A 59 -12.70 6.72 1.94
C ALA A 59 -12.68 5.86 0.67
N ILE A 60 -12.11 4.66 0.74
CA ILE A 60 -12.11 3.69 -0.39
C ILE A 60 -13.53 3.26 -0.73
N ASN A 61 -14.35 2.91 0.26
CA ASN A 61 -15.74 2.53 0.03
C ASN A 61 -16.51 3.66 -0.65
N LYS A 62 -16.32 4.91 -0.21
CA LYS A 62 -16.92 6.06 -0.87
C LYS A 62 -16.48 6.21 -2.33
N MET A 63 -15.19 6.01 -2.63
CA MET A 63 -14.71 6.03 -4.02
C MET A 63 -15.32 4.89 -4.86
N VAL A 64 -15.65 3.75 -4.27
CA VAL A 64 -16.37 2.66 -4.96
C VAL A 64 -17.82 3.04 -5.22
N GLU A 65 -18.52 3.60 -4.23
CA GLU A 65 -19.90 4.08 -4.36
C GLU A 65 -20.03 5.18 -5.41
N ASP A 66 -19.07 6.10 -5.44
CA ASP A 66 -19.00 7.19 -6.42
C ASP A 66 -18.54 6.69 -7.82
N GLY A 67 -18.27 5.37 -7.98
CA GLY A 67 -17.91 4.74 -9.25
C GLY A 67 -16.48 4.98 -9.73
N ILE A 68 -15.63 5.59 -8.90
CA ILE A 68 -14.22 5.91 -9.19
C ILE A 68 -13.36 4.65 -9.13
N LEU A 69 -13.59 3.80 -8.11
CA LEU A 69 -12.90 2.53 -7.92
C LEU A 69 -13.87 1.36 -8.14
N LYS A 70 -13.32 0.22 -8.58
CA LYS A 70 -14.03 -1.06 -8.58
C LYS A 70 -13.35 -1.99 -7.59
N LYS A 71 -14.15 -2.71 -6.79
CA LYS A 71 -13.62 -3.80 -5.97
C LYS A 71 -13.25 -4.94 -6.91
N ASN A 72 -12.02 -5.44 -6.78
CA ASN A 72 -11.66 -6.70 -7.42
C ASN A 72 -12.28 -7.82 -6.61
N ASP A 73 -13.29 -8.49 -7.15
CA ASP A 73 -13.79 -9.73 -6.56
C ASP A 73 -12.69 -10.79 -6.65
N PRO A 74 -12.39 -11.51 -5.56
CA PRO A 74 -11.34 -12.54 -5.55
C PRO A 74 -11.60 -13.68 -6.54
N ALA A 75 -12.81 -13.79 -7.12
CA ALA A 75 -13.12 -14.73 -8.20
C ALA A 75 -12.43 -14.40 -9.54
N ASN A 76 -12.06 -13.13 -9.78
CA ASN A 76 -11.44 -12.71 -11.05
C ASN A 76 -9.90 -12.70 -11.02
N ALA A 77 -9.27 -13.02 -9.88
CA ALA A 77 -7.82 -13.01 -9.74
C ALA A 77 -7.10 -14.19 -10.44
N VAL A 78 -7.83 -15.18 -10.98
CA VAL A 78 -7.27 -16.40 -11.58
C VAL A 78 -7.36 -16.42 -13.12
N THR A 79 -8.06 -15.49 -13.77
CA THR A 79 -8.34 -15.57 -15.22
C THR A 79 -7.52 -14.65 -16.13
N ASP A 80 -6.60 -13.84 -15.62
CA ASP A 80 -5.73 -12.99 -16.47
C ASP A 80 -4.34 -13.60 -16.77
N GLY A 81 -4.08 -14.85 -16.33
CA GLY A 81 -2.79 -15.53 -16.49
C GLY A 81 -2.76 -16.74 -17.43
N ALA A 82 -3.88 -17.16 -18.00
CA ALA A 82 -3.95 -18.39 -18.81
C ALA A 82 -4.67 -18.15 -20.14
N THR A 83 -3.99 -17.54 -21.10
CA THR A 83 -4.35 -17.65 -22.51
C THR A 83 -3.11 -17.81 -23.38
N GLN A 84 -2.59 -19.05 -23.46
CA GLN A 84 -2.17 -19.76 -24.68
C GLN A 84 -1.36 -21.01 -24.29
N PRO A 85 -1.66 -22.16 -24.92
CA PRO A 85 -1.03 -22.52 -26.19
C PRO A 85 -2.10 -22.93 -27.23
N GLY A 86 -1.90 -22.78 -28.54
CA GLY A 86 -0.68 -23.11 -29.29
C GLY A 86 -0.77 -24.57 -29.69
#